data_AF-T1X9C8-F1
#
_entry.id   AF-T1X9C8-F1
#
_cell.length_a   1.000
_cell.length_b   1.000
_cell.length_c   1.000
_cell.angle_alpha   90.00
_cell.angle_beta   90.00
_cell.angle_gamma   90.00
#
_symmetry.space_group_name_H-M   'P 1'
#
loop_
_entity.id
_entity.type
_entity.pdbx_description
1 polymer ?
#
loop_
_entity_poly.entity_id
_entity_poly.type
_entity_poly.pdbx_seq_one_letter_code
_entity_poly.pdbx_strand_id
1 'polypeptide(L)'
;MPTRHIICVLLCAAAMPAVSEERLSADDRVFLGKAEIEKTLIGRAIVSSNLATGMVSRWQFHADGRVDFVNQSGPGRASGTWFLDADGLMCVTMALRTGCRYWFRKDGAIANANTREPNAPTVAEIRFE
;
A
#
# COMPACT_ATOMS: atom_id res chain seq x y z
N MET A 1 -3.33 -72.68 28.21
CA MET A 1 -3.42 -71.22 28.43
C MET A 1 -2.06 -70.61 28.21
N PRO A 2 -1.90 -69.73 27.21
CA PRO A 2 -0.97 -68.62 27.35
C PRO A 2 -1.62 -67.27 27.02
N THR A 3 -1.17 -66.29 27.79
CA THR A 3 -1.60 -64.91 27.95
C THR A 3 -1.28 -64.07 26.70
N ARG A 4 -2.27 -63.34 26.17
CA ARG A 4 -2.06 -62.32 25.13
C ARG A 4 -1.85 -60.96 25.80
N HIS A 5 -0.66 -60.40 25.69
CA HIS A 5 -0.38 -59.01 26.06
C HIS A 5 -0.71 -58.10 24.88
N ILE A 6 -1.71 -57.23 25.04
CA ILE A 6 -1.99 -56.14 24.12
C ILE A 6 -1.28 -54.91 24.66
N ILE A 7 -0.18 -54.52 24.00
CA ILE A 7 0.46 -53.22 24.22
C ILE A 7 -0.35 -52.20 23.44
N CYS A 8 -1.16 -51.42 24.15
CA CYS A 8 -1.87 -50.29 23.59
C CYS A 8 -0.94 -49.07 23.63
N VAL A 9 -0.36 -48.71 22.49
CA VAL A 9 0.48 -47.51 22.34
C VAL A 9 -0.44 -46.29 22.37
N LEU A 10 -0.35 -45.49 23.43
CA LEU A 10 -1.03 -44.20 23.55
C LEU A 10 -0.48 -43.22 22.51
N LEU A 11 -1.34 -42.81 21.58
CA LEU A 11 -1.08 -41.71 20.65
C LEU A 11 -1.24 -40.38 21.43
N CYS A 12 -0.13 -39.70 21.70
CA CYS A 12 -0.16 -38.31 22.18
C CYS A 12 -0.61 -37.40 21.02
N ALA A 13 -1.88 -36.99 21.03
CA ALA A 13 -2.34 -35.86 20.23
C ALA A 13 -1.79 -34.56 20.85
N ALA A 14 -0.68 -34.06 20.32
CA ALA A 14 -0.20 -32.72 20.66
C ALA A 14 -1.21 -31.69 20.13
N ALA A 15 -1.98 -31.09 21.03
CA ALA A 15 -2.81 -29.94 20.72
C ALA A 15 -1.89 -28.77 20.35
N MET A 16 -1.75 -28.50 19.05
CA MET A 16 -1.12 -27.28 18.59
C MET A 16 -2.00 -26.11 19.00
N PRO A 17 -1.47 -25.07 19.66
CA PRO A 17 -2.24 -23.87 19.93
C PRO A 17 -2.63 -23.29 18.57
N ALA A 18 -3.93 -23.09 18.36
CA ALA A 18 -4.41 -22.28 17.27
C ALA A 18 -3.78 -20.89 17.46
N VAL A 19 -2.75 -20.60 16.67
CA VAL A 19 -2.37 -19.22 16.38
C VAL A 19 -3.63 -18.61 15.81
N SER A 20 -4.36 -17.87 16.66
CA SER A 20 -5.30 -16.90 16.17
C SER A 20 -4.45 -15.97 15.32
N GLU A 21 -4.57 -16.12 14.00
CA GLU A 21 -4.35 -15.02 13.10
C GLU A 21 -5.25 -13.91 13.64
N GLU A 22 -4.67 -13.01 14.43
CA GLU A 22 -5.15 -11.64 14.52
C GLU A 22 -5.23 -11.19 13.07
N ARG A 23 -6.43 -11.32 12.49
CA ARG A 23 -6.81 -10.59 11.30
C ARG A 23 -6.62 -9.15 11.72
N LEU A 24 -5.42 -8.62 11.48
CA LEU A 24 -5.13 -7.20 11.46
C LEU A 24 -6.34 -6.60 10.76
N SER A 25 -7.06 -5.78 11.52
CA SER A 25 -8.29 -5.12 11.11
C SER A 25 -8.17 -4.79 9.63
N ALA A 26 -9.14 -5.23 8.83
CA ALA A 26 -9.25 -4.72 7.47
C ALA A 26 -9.31 -3.21 7.65
N ASP A 27 -8.16 -2.54 7.46
CA ASP A 27 -8.00 -1.09 7.66
C ASP A 27 -9.23 -0.44 7.02
N ASP A 28 -9.84 0.54 7.69
CA ASP A 28 -11.01 1.31 7.19
C ASP A 28 -10.61 2.16 5.97
N ARG A 29 -10.08 1.51 4.92
CA ARG A 29 -9.57 2.11 3.71
C ARG A 29 -10.74 2.46 2.84
N VAL A 30 -10.94 3.75 2.67
CA VAL A 30 -11.86 4.27 1.67
C VAL A 30 -11.04 4.63 0.44
N PHE A 31 -11.02 3.73 -0.55
CA PHE A 31 -10.33 3.97 -1.81
C PHE A 31 -10.94 5.14 -2.58
N LEU A 32 -10.07 6.01 -3.08
CA LEU A 32 -10.46 7.20 -3.81
C LEU A 32 -10.73 6.85 -5.28
N GLY A 33 -11.85 7.33 -5.81
CA GLY A 33 -12.12 7.28 -7.25
C GLY A 33 -11.45 8.43 -8.00
N LYS A 34 -11.51 8.38 -9.34
CA LYS A 34 -10.91 9.38 -10.23
C LYS A 34 -11.24 10.83 -9.85
N ALA A 35 -12.53 11.16 -9.73
CA ALA A 35 -12.97 12.52 -9.45
C ALA A 35 -12.44 13.07 -8.11
N GLU A 36 -12.30 12.20 -7.11
CA GLU A 36 -11.78 12.59 -5.81
C GLU A 36 -10.27 12.81 -5.85
N ILE A 37 -9.53 11.95 -6.55
CA ILE A 37 -8.09 12.14 -6.79
C ILE A 37 -7.84 13.44 -7.56
N GLU A 38 -8.61 13.70 -8.62
CA GLU A 38 -8.54 14.94 -9.40
C GLU A 38 -8.76 16.18 -8.54
N LYS A 39 -9.76 16.13 -7.65
CA LYS A 39 -10.05 17.23 -6.72
C LYS A 39 -8.99 17.42 -5.63
N THR A 40 -8.38 16.34 -5.16
CA THR A 40 -7.57 16.36 -3.93
C THR A 40 -6.07 16.45 -4.18
N LEU A 41 -5.54 15.77 -5.20
CA LEU A 41 -4.11 15.63 -5.45
C LEU A 41 -3.63 16.48 -6.63
N ILE A 42 -4.43 16.60 -7.68
CA ILE A 42 -4.00 17.24 -8.92
C ILE A 42 -3.89 18.75 -8.73
N GLY A 43 -2.81 19.33 -9.25
CA GLY A 43 -2.44 20.74 -9.09
C GLY A 43 -1.79 21.08 -7.74
N ARG A 44 -1.75 20.15 -6.79
CA ARG A 44 -1.24 20.37 -5.43
C ARG A 44 0.09 19.65 -5.23
N ALA A 45 0.97 20.28 -4.45
CA ALA A 45 2.17 19.65 -3.98
C ALA A 45 1.85 18.73 -2.80
N ILE A 46 2.40 17.52 -2.84
CA ILE A 46 2.31 16.55 -1.76
C ILE A 46 3.71 16.11 -1.33
N VAL A 47 3.82 15.69 -0.08
CA VAL A 47 4.97 14.94 0.40
C VAL A 47 4.53 13.52 0.69
N SER A 48 5.27 12.58 0.09
CA SER A 48 5.08 11.14 0.18
C SER A 48 6.19 10.55 1.04
N SER A 49 5.82 9.89 2.13
CA SER A 49 6.70 9.13 3.00
C SER A 49 6.60 7.64 2.68
N ASN A 50 7.60 7.08 2.00
CA ASN A 50 7.60 5.67 1.62
C ASN A 50 7.95 4.78 2.82
N LEU A 51 7.06 3.88 3.20
CA LEU A 51 7.20 3.09 4.44
C LEU A 51 8.26 1.98 4.34
N ALA A 52 8.49 1.44 3.12
CA ALA A 52 9.47 0.36 2.93
C ALA A 52 10.92 0.87 2.90
N THR A 53 11.14 2.09 2.41
CA THR A 53 12.48 2.65 2.20
C THR A 53 12.83 3.80 3.14
N GLY A 54 11.85 4.38 3.83
CA GLY A 54 12.01 5.60 4.63
C GLY A 54 12.20 6.87 3.80
N MET A 55 12.15 6.78 2.47
CA MET A 55 12.34 7.94 1.58
C MET A 55 11.17 8.91 1.69
N VAL A 56 11.50 10.18 1.94
CA VAL A 56 10.57 11.31 1.88
C VAL A 56 10.79 12.04 0.56
N SER A 57 9.70 12.29 -0.16
CA SER A 57 9.75 12.91 -1.48
C SER A 57 8.60 13.86 -1.71
N ARG A 58 8.87 14.97 -2.38
CA ARG A 58 7.85 15.91 -2.85
C ARG A 58 7.41 15.52 -4.25
N TRP A 59 6.11 15.47 -4.47
CA TRP A 59 5.48 15.22 -5.75
C TRP A 59 4.50 16.34 -6.11
N GLN A 60 4.38 16.65 -7.39
CA GLN A 60 3.32 17.52 -7.90
C GLN A 60 2.79 16.96 -9.21
N PHE A 61 1.51 16.57 -9.19
CA PHE A 61 0.79 16.09 -10.37
C PHE A 61 0.10 17.27 -11.04
N HIS A 62 0.48 17.60 -12.26
CA HIS A 62 -0.06 18.72 -13.02
C HIS A 62 -1.25 18.28 -13.87
N ALA A 63 -2.24 19.16 -14.06
CA ALA A 63 -3.45 18.86 -14.83
C ALA A 63 -3.18 18.53 -16.32
N ASP A 64 -2.02 18.94 -16.84
CA ASP A 64 -1.57 18.63 -18.21
C ASP A 64 -0.97 17.21 -18.35
N GLY A 65 -0.97 16.41 -17.28
CA GLY A 65 -0.41 15.05 -17.26
C GLY A 65 1.08 15.00 -16.93
N ARG A 66 1.76 16.12 -16.69
CA ARG A 66 3.13 16.12 -16.15
C ARG A 66 3.13 15.80 -14.66
N VAL A 67 4.20 15.17 -14.18
CA VAL A 67 4.48 15.03 -12.75
C VAL A 67 5.93 15.40 -12.45
N ASP A 68 6.15 16.15 -11.36
CA ASP A 68 7.48 16.47 -10.85
C ASP A 68 7.76 15.73 -9.54
N PHE A 69 9.00 15.32 -9.36
CA PHE A 69 9.52 14.61 -8.19
C PHE A 69 10.78 15.29 -7.66
N VAL A 70 10.87 15.43 -6.34
CA VAL A 70 12.08 15.84 -5.63
C VAL A 70 12.31 14.90 -4.44
N ASN A 71 13.47 14.27 -4.39
CA ASN A 71 13.90 13.53 -3.20
C ASN A 71 14.24 14.55 -2.09
N GLN A 72 13.59 14.44 -0.94
CA GLN A 72 13.86 15.29 0.22
C GLN A 72 14.79 14.61 1.22
N SER A 73 14.98 13.29 1.12
CA SER A 73 15.92 12.51 1.94
C SER A 73 17.32 12.44 1.36
N GLY A 74 17.58 13.03 0.19
CA GLY A 74 18.87 12.98 -0.48
C GLY A 74 18.85 13.71 -1.83
N PRO A 75 19.91 13.62 -2.64
CA PRO A 75 19.91 14.20 -3.97
C PRO A 75 18.91 13.48 -4.88
N GLY A 76 18.33 14.23 -5.82
CA GLY A 76 17.49 13.64 -6.86
C GLY A 76 16.30 14.50 -7.21
N ARG A 77 16.13 14.77 -8.51
CA ARG A 77 14.94 15.37 -9.10
C ARG A 77 14.62 14.62 -10.38
N ALA A 78 13.34 14.48 -10.67
CA ALA A 78 12.87 13.86 -11.89
C ALA A 78 11.54 14.49 -12.31
N SER A 79 11.22 14.36 -13.59
CA SER A 79 9.93 14.69 -14.14
C SER A 79 9.46 13.55 -15.05
N GLY A 80 8.16 13.43 -15.19
CA GLY A 80 7.55 12.36 -15.95
C GLY A 80 6.11 12.68 -16.30
N THR A 81 5.36 11.63 -16.63
CA THR A 81 3.94 11.73 -16.95
C THR A 81 3.12 10.87 -15.99
N TRP A 82 1.86 11.23 -15.81
CA TRP A 82 0.90 10.42 -15.08
C TRP A 82 -0.39 10.26 -15.85
N PHE A 83 -1.10 9.18 -15.59
CA PHE A 83 -2.49 9.00 -15.97
C PHE A 83 -3.28 8.38 -14.82
N LEU A 84 -4.60 8.52 -14.89
CA LEU A 84 -5.53 8.06 -13.88
C LEU A 84 -6.73 7.40 -14.54
N ASP A 85 -6.90 6.13 -14.22
CA ASP A 85 -8.01 5.32 -14.69
C ASP A 85 -9.29 5.62 -13.91
N ALA A 86 -10.43 5.20 -14.45
CA ALA A 86 -11.74 5.47 -13.88
C ALA A 86 -11.93 4.84 -12.48
N ASP A 87 -11.23 3.73 -12.21
CA ASP A 87 -11.28 3.00 -10.95
C ASP A 87 -10.36 3.56 -9.86
N GLY A 88 -9.62 4.64 -10.15
CA GLY A 88 -8.71 5.30 -9.22
C GLY A 88 -7.26 4.80 -9.25
N LEU A 89 -6.89 3.91 -10.19
CA LEU A 89 -5.49 3.54 -10.40
C LEU A 89 -4.74 4.70 -11.04
N MET A 90 -3.77 5.25 -10.32
CA MET A 90 -2.87 6.27 -10.87
C MET A 90 -1.54 5.63 -11.24
N CYS A 91 -1.13 5.77 -12.48
CA CYS A 91 0.16 5.30 -12.97
C CYS A 91 1.07 6.48 -13.27
N VAL A 92 2.32 6.38 -12.83
CA VAL A 92 3.36 7.39 -13.01
C VAL A 92 4.50 6.78 -13.78
N THR A 93 4.90 7.42 -14.87
CA THR A 93 6.04 7.05 -15.69
C THR A 93 7.14 8.09 -15.51
N MET A 94 8.27 7.66 -14.94
CA MET A 94 9.48 8.47 -14.79
C MET A 94 10.59 7.86 -15.64
N ALA A 95 11.15 8.63 -16.56
CA ALA A 95 12.09 8.17 -17.58
C ALA A 95 11.58 6.94 -18.36
N LEU A 96 11.96 5.72 -17.95
CA LEU A 96 11.57 4.45 -18.59
C LEU A 96 10.91 3.46 -17.60
N ARG A 97 10.53 3.91 -16.40
CA ARG A 97 9.89 3.06 -15.39
C ARG A 97 8.50 3.58 -15.07
N THR A 98 7.51 2.69 -15.08
CA THR A 98 6.14 2.97 -14.69
C THR A 98 5.82 2.29 -13.37
N GLY A 99 5.20 3.02 -12.44
CA GLY A 99 4.64 2.49 -11.21
C GLY A 99 3.21 2.95 -11.03
N CYS A 100 2.32 2.05 -10.62
CA CYS A 100 0.90 2.34 -10.43
C CYS A 100 0.48 2.15 -8.98
N ARG A 101 -0.41 3.03 -8.50
CA ARG A 101 -0.88 3.05 -7.11
C ARG A 101 -2.37 3.38 -7.04
N TYR A 102 -3.05 2.70 -6.13
CA TYR A 102 -4.37 3.10 -5.67
C TYR A 102 -4.22 4.00 -4.45
N TRP A 103 -5.02 5.05 -4.40
CA TRP A 103 -5.06 6.00 -3.29
C TRP A 103 -6.26 5.73 -2.40
N PHE A 104 -6.11 5.92 -1.09
CA PHE A 104 -7.19 5.70 -0.13
C PHE A 104 -7.05 6.63 1.07
N ARG A 105 -8.16 6.85 1.77
CA ARG A 105 -8.12 7.42 3.12
C ARG A 105 -7.90 6.33 4.15
N LYS A 106 -7.05 6.62 5.13
CA LYS A 106 -6.83 5.83 6.34
C LYS A 106 -6.58 6.78 7.50
N ASP A 107 -7.32 6.63 8.59
CA ASP A 107 -7.18 7.44 9.80
C ASP A 107 -7.23 8.97 9.54
N GLY A 108 -8.07 9.39 8.59
CA GLY A 108 -8.21 10.80 8.19
C GLY A 108 -7.10 11.34 7.28
N ALA A 109 -6.05 10.56 6.99
CA ALA A 109 -4.97 10.89 6.08
C ALA A 109 -5.13 10.19 4.72
N ILE A 110 -4.40 10.66 3.70
CA ILE A 110 -4.29 9.97 2.41
C ILE A 110 -3.07 9.05 2.44
N ALA A 111 -3.22 7.86 1.88
CA ALA A 111 -2.15 6.89 1.67
C ALA A 111 -2.32 6.20 0.31
N ASN A 112 -1.33 5.40 -0.09
CA ASN A 112 -1.42 4.61 -1.31
C ASN A 112 -0.88 3.18 -1.18
N ALA A 113 -1.34 2.29 -2.06
CA ALA A 113 -0.98 0.87 -2.12
C ALA A 113 -0.91 0.37 -3.57
N ASN A 114 -0.33 -0.80 -3.77
CA ASN A 114 -0.19 -1.41 -5.10
C ASN A 114 -1.48 -2.06 -5.63
N THR A 115 -2.37 -2.49 -4.74
CA THR A 115 -3.64 -3.16 -5.07
C THR A 115 -4.76 -2.62 -4.17
N ARG A 116 -6.01 -2.95 -4.51
CA ARG A 116 -7.20 -2.64 -3.69
C ARG A 116 -7.56 -3.73 -2.70
N GLU A 117 -6.70 -4.73 -2.52
CA GLU A 117 -6.93 -5.80 -1.56
C GLU A 117 -6.95 -5.22 -0.14
N PRO A 118 -7.86 -5.67 0.75
CA PRO A 118 -7.99 -5.12 2.10
C PRO A 118 -6.69 -5.17 2.91
N ASN A 119 -5.85 -6.17 2.66
CA ASN A 119 -4.56 -6.40 3.33
C ASN A 119 -3.35 -5.94 2.51
N ALA A 120 -3.55 -5.24 1.39
CA ALA A 120 -2.43 -4.73 0.59
C ALA A 120 -1.52 -3.85 1.46
N PRO A 121 -0.19 -4.00 1.43
CA PRO A 121 0.68 -3.13 2.21
C PRO A 121 0.54 -1.65 1.79
N THR A 122 0.44 -0.75 2.76
CA THR A 122 0.57 0.68 2.50
C THR A 122 1.99 0.95 2.00
N VAL A 123 2.11 1.58 0.84
CA VAL A 123 3.39 1.93 0.24
C VAL A 123 3.87 3.28 0.77
N ALA A 124 2.98 4.26 0.82
CA ALA A 124 3.32 5.58 1.32
C ALA A 124 2.14 6.30 1.99
N GLU A 125 2.50 7.14 2.96
CA GLU A 125 1.61 8.11 3.61
C GLU A 125 1.83 9.49 3.01
N ILE A 126 0.75 10.27 2.93
CA ILE A 126 0.70 11.49 2.13
C ILE A 126 0.29 12.67 3.01
N ARG A 127 1.07 13.74 2.95
CA ARG A 127 0.73 15.05 3.50
C ARG A 127 0.74 16.10 2.41
N PHE A 128 -0.10 17.12 2.54
CA PHE A 128 -0.04 18.28 1.66
C PHE A 128 1.04 19.24 2.15
N GLU A 129 1.68 19.95 1.20
CA GLU A 129 2.59 21.06 1.49
C GLU A 129 1.83 22.38 1.64
#